data_AF-A0A0D0ANM0-F1
#
_entry.id   AF-A0A0D0ANM0-F1
#
_cell.length_a   1.000
_cell.length_b   1.000
_cell.length_c   1.000
_cell.angle_alpha   90.00
_cell.angle_beta   90.00
_cell.angle_gamma   90.00
#
_symmetry.space_group_name_H-M   'P 1'
#
loop_
_entity.id
_entity.type
_entity.pdbx_description
1 polymer ?
#
loop_
_entity_poly.entity_id
_entity_poly.type
_entity_poly.pdbx_seq_one_letter_code
_entity_poly.pdbx_strand_id
1 'polypeptide(L)'
;MATTQAAPVDPDSMQDVTPALAENGTPQPESEEIVSETLYIQNLNEKVKIDVLKASLRGLFKSYGEVLDVVAHSNLRMRGQAFVSFASPEIAQKAMKEVRGFPLYSKPMQITFARTRSDAVVKRLDATNLEQHTSKRAEQKRRTRYSNPLKQKFKAKRMAAEIDGAAAAPAARRPNVQMPDEYLPPNKILFLQNLPESVTKDQLMALFSQYPNLHEVRLIPTKKDIAFVEYMDEGSAGVAKDALHNYKLDGENKIKITFARK
;
A
#
# COMPACT_ATOMS: atom_id res chain seq x y z
N MET A 1 69.19 -2.02 -74.94
CA MET A 1 68.85 -2.33 -73.53
C MET A 1 67.76 -1.36 -73.12
N ALA A 2 66.56 -1.89 -72.84
CA ALA A 2 65.32 -1.13 -72.81
C ALA A 2 64.90 -0.75 -71.39
N THR A 3 64.35 0.46 -71.31
CA THR A 3 63.63 1.16 -70.24
C THR A 3 62.51 0.35 -69.57
N THR A 4 62.22 0.67 -68.29
CA THR A 4 60.88 0.93 -67.68
C THR A 4 60.91 0.53 -66.19
N GLN A 5 61.14 1.48 -65.28
CA GLN A 5 60.15 2.25 -64.48
C GLN A 5 59.65 1.51 -63.24
N ALA A 6 60.12 1.92 -62.05
CA ALA A 6 59.63 1.50 -60.74
C ALA A 6 59.67 2.68 -59.77
N ALA A 7 58.54 2.97 -59.14
CA ALA A 7 58.35 3.77 -57.92
C ALA A 7 56.89 3.58 -57.43
N PRO A 8 56.53 3.82 -56.15
CA PRO A 8 57.34 3.73 -54.93
C PRO A 8 56.64 2.99 -53.76
N VAL A 9 57.49 2.77 -52.75
CA VAL A 9 57.32 2.40 -51.34
C VAL A 9 56.08 2.90 -50.58
N ASP A 10 55.60 2.06 -49.66
CA ASP A 10 55.27 2.44 -48.28
C ASP A 10 55.67 1.31 -47.30
N PRO A 11 56.54 1.59 -46.30
CA PRO A 11 56.93 0.66 -45.24
C PRO A 11 56.61 1.20 -43.83
N ASP A 12 55.85 0.46 -43.01
CA ASP A 12 56.00 0.34 -41.54
C ASP A 12 54.91 -0.62 -41.02
N SER A 13 55.18 -1.84 -40.52
CA SER A 13 55.83 -2.27 -39.28
C SER A 13 54.87 -2.43 -38.09
N MET A 14 55.07 -3.57 -37.40
CA MET A 14 54.64 -3.93 -36.04
C MET A 14 53.27 -4.60 -35.82
N GLN A 15 53.34 -5.93 -35.81
CA GLN A 15 52.97 -6.82 -34.69
C GLN A 15 51.99 -6.27 -33.64
N ASP A 16 50.81 -6.89 -33.56
CA ASP A 16 50.18 -7.15 -32.25
C ASP A 16 49.48 -8.52 -32.28
N VAL A 17 49.39 -9.09 -31.09
CA VAL A 17 49.19 -10.49 -30.73
C VAL A 17 47.70 -10.86 -30.68
N THR A 18 47.43 -12.15 -30.85
CA THR A 18 46.15 -12.86 -30.61
C THR A 18 45.51 -12.53 -29.24
N PRO A 19 44.19 -12.76 -28.97
CA PRO A 19 43.46 -13.95 -29.42
C PRO A 19 41.96 -13.82 -29.76
N ALA A 20 41.47 -14.91 -30.36
CA ALA A 20 40.09 -15.27 -30.60
C ALA A 20 39.13 -14.92 -29.45
N LEU A 21 38.11 -14.09 -29.75
CA LEU A 21 36.87 -14.12 -29.00
C LEU A 21 36.00 -15.25 -29.54
N ALA A 22 35.90 -16.30 -28.74
CA ALA A 22 34.93 -17.36 -28.87
C ALA A 22 33.51 -16.79 -28.90
N GLU A 23 32.82 -16.99 -30.03
CA GLU A 23 31.38 -16.87 -30.12
C GLU A 23 30.72 -18.09 -29.42
N ASN A 24 30.85 -18.15 -28.09
CA ASN A 24 29.99 -18.99 -27.27
C ASN A 24 28.80 -18.13 -26.83
N GLY A 25 27.91 -17.86 -27.77
CA GLY A 25 26.53 -17.52 -27.47
C GLY A 25 25.84 -18.77 -26.94
N THR A 26 26.11 -19.11 -25.67
CA THR A 26 25.29 -20.05 -24.92
C THR A 26 23.84 -19.58 -25.08
N PRO A 27 22.93 -20.36 -25.68
CA PRO A 27 21.52 -20.04 -25.58
C PRO A 27 21.22 -20.04 -24.09
N GLN A 28 20.93 -18.86 -23.54
CA GLN A 28 20.36 -18.76 -22.21
C GLN A 28 19.16 -19.71 -22.22
N PRO A 29 19.04 -20.64 -21.25
CA PRO A 29 17.86 -21.48 -21.18
C PRO A 29 16.69 -20.51 -21.04
N GLU A 30 15.93 -20.37 -22.12
CA GLU A 30 14.63 -19.75 -22.18
C GLU A 30 13.78 -20.56 -21.21
N SER A 31 13.84 -20.14 -19.94
CA SER A 31 13.02 -20.66 -18.86
C SER A 31 11.60 -20.61 -19.38
N GLU A 32 11.03 -21.77 -19.71
CA GLU A 32 9.68 -21.91 -20.22
C GLU A 32 8.77 -21.12 -19.29
N GLU A 33 8.38 -19.91 -19.71
CA GLU A 33 7.51 -19.08 -18.91
C GLU A 33 6.20 -19.86 -18.80
N ILE A 34 5.91 -20.39 -17.61
CA ILE A 34 4.68 -21.13 -17.36
C ILE A 34 3.52 -20.18 -17.67
N VAL A 35 2.95 -20.32 -18.86
CA VAL A 35 1.85 -19.49 -19.32
C VAL A 35 0.61 -19.94 -18.54
N SER A 36 0.03 -19.00 -17.80
CA SER A 36 -1.21 -19.21 -17.07
C SER A 36 -2.24 -18.17 -17.47
N GLU A 37 -3.51 -18.56 -17.42
CA GLU A 37 -4.67 -17.69 -17.59
C GLU A 37 -4.81 -16.68 -16.43
N THR A 38 -4.14 -16.94 -15.30
CA THR A 38 -4.16 -16.07 -14.12
C THR A 38 -2.84 -15.31 -13.97
N LEU A 39 -2.92 -13.99 -13.89
CA LEU A 39 -1.80 -13.11 -13.59
C LEU A 39 -1.71 -12.84 -12.09
N TYR A 40 -0.49 -12.86 -11.56
CA TYR A 40 -0.14 -12.43 -10.22
C TYR A 40 0.48 -11.04 -10.28
N ILE A 41 -0.09 -10.11 -9.53
CA ILE A 41 0.29 -8.71 -9.52
C ILE A 41 0.83 -8.34 -8.14
N GLN A 42 2.01 -7.73 -8.12
CA GLN A 42 2.71 -7.25 -6.93
C GLN A 42 2.95 -5.74 -6.99
N ASN A 43 3.43 -5.21 -5.87
CA ASN A 43 3.78 -3.81 -5.68
C ASN A 43 2.59 -2.82 -5.78
N LEU A 44 1.36 -3.29 -5.54
CA LEU A 44 0.19 -2.42 -5.51
C LEU A 44 0.21 -1.48 -4.28
N ASN A 45 -0.54 -0.38 -4.37
CA ASN A 45 -0.67 0.57 -3.27
C ASN A 45 -1.62 0.02 -2.19
N GLU A 46 -1.08 -0.23 -1.00
CA GLU A 46 -1.82 -0.81 0.13
C GLU A 46 -2.81 0.15 0.79
N LYS A 47 -2.69 1.46 0.56
CA LYS A 47 -3.57 2.48 1.15
C LYS A 47 -4.94 2.54 0.48
N VAL A 48 -5.06 1.99 -0.73
CA VAL A 48 -6.29 2.01 -1.51
C VAL A 48 -7.27 0.97 -0.97
N LYS A 49 -8.56 1.32 -0.87
CA LYS A 49 -9.62 0.39 -0.47
C LYS A 49 -9.71 -0.77 -1.47
N ILE A 50 -9.87 -2.00 -0.96
CA ILE A 50 -9.83 -3.22 -1.78
C ILE A 50 -10.85 -3.19 -2.91
N ASP A 51 -12.08 -2.73 -2.65
CA ASP A 51 -13.15 -2.73 -3.66
C ASP A 51 -12.84 -1.77 -4.80
N VAL A 52 -12.27 -0.61 -4.48
CA VAL A 52 -11.79 0.37 -5.47
C VAL A 52 -10.62 -0.23 -6.26
N LEU A 53 -9.66 -0.86 -5.58
CA LEU A 53 -8.52 -1.51 -6.24
C LEU A 53 -8.97 -2.63 -7.20
N LYS A 54 -9.93 -3.47 -6.80
CA LYS A 54 -10.51 -4.51 -7.65
C LYS A 54 -11.22 -3.92 -8.86
N ALA A 55 -12.02 -2.88 -8.67
CA ALA A 55 -12.72 -2.20 -9.75
C ALA A 55 -11.73 -1.58 -10.77
N SER A 56 -10.66 -0.95 -10.28
CA SER A 56 -9.63 -0.35 -11.15
C SER A 56 -8.81 -1.39 -11.89
N LEU A 57 -8.41 -2.48 -11.24
CA LEU A 57 -7.73 -3.59 -11.92
C LEU A 57 -8.64 -4.20 -12.98
N ARG A 58 -9.92 -4.47 -12.65
CA ARG A 58 -10.89 -4.98 -13.61
C ARG A 58 -11.08 -4.03 -14.79
N GLY A 59 -11.17 -2.72 -14.54
CA GLY A 59 -11.29 -1.70 -15.57
C GLY A 59 -10.07 -1.63 -16.49
N LEU A 60 -8.87 -1.66 -15.91
CA LEU A 60 -7.60 -1.62 -16.65
C LEU A 60 -7.42 -2.86 -17.54
N PHE A 61 -7.72 -4.05 -17.02
CA PHE A 61 -7.50 -5.29 -17.77
C PHE A 61 -8.63 -5.64 -18.76
N LYS A 62 -9.78 -4.96 -18.67
CA LYS A 62 -10.91 -5.18 -19.58
C LYS A 62 -10.61 -4.81 -21.03
N SER A 63 -9.67 -3.89 -21.29
CA SER A 63 -9.27 -3.52 -22.65
C SER A 63 -8.55 -4.66 -23.40
N TYR A 64 -7.93 -5.58 -22.67
CA TYR A 64 -7.19 -6.71 -23.23
C TYR A 64 -8.10 -7.90 -23.53
N GLY A 65 -9.14 -8.10 -22.71
CA GLY A 65 -10.14 -9.14 -22.93
C GLY A 65 -11.02 -9.39 -21.73
N GLU A 66 -11.72 -10.53 -21.76
CA GLU A 66 -12.68 -10.91 -20.72
C GLU A 66 -11.98 -11.32 -19.42
N VAL A 67 -12.21 -10.53 -18.37
CA VAL A 67 -11.73 -10.79 -17.00
C VAL A 67 -12.80 -11.56 -16.23
N LEU A 68 -12.47 -12.78 -15.81
CA LEU A 68 -13.35 -13.67 -15.06
C LEU A 68 -13.48 -13.22 -13.60
N ASP A 69 -12.35 -13.02 -12.92
CA ASP A 69 -12.32 -12.67 -11.50
C ASP A 69 -11.06 -11.89 -11.11
N VAL A 70 -11.19 -11.04 -10.09
CA VAL A 70 -10.10 -10.26 -9.50
C VAL A 70 -10.08 -10.47 -7.99
N VAL A 71 -9.06 -11.18 -7.51
CA VAL A 71 -8.87 -11.52 -6.11
C VAL A 71 -7.80 -10.63 -5.50
N ALA A 72 -8.18 -9.82 -4.51
CA ALA A 72 -7.28 -8.99 -3.72
C ALA A 72 -7.73 -8.96 -2.26
N HIS A 73 -6.79 -8.90 -1.32
CA HIS A 73 -7.05 -8.87 0.13
C HIS A 73 -6.10 -7.90 0.85
N SER A 74 -6.53 -7.31 1.97
CA SER A 74 -5.70 -6.43 2.81
C SER A 74 -4.93 -7.16 3.91
N ASN A 75 -5.04 -8.49 4.00
CA ASN A 75 -4.35 -9.26 5.03
C ASN A 75 -2.84 -9.06 4.92
N LEU A 76 -2.10 -9.10 6.03
CA LEU A 76 -0.65 -8.85 6.06
C LEU A 76 0.14 -9.68 5.02
N ARG A 77 -0.30 -10.90 4.74
CA ARG A 77 0.31 -11.80 3.74
C ARG A 77 -0.02 -11.42 2.29
N MET A 78 -1.18 -10.82 2.05
CA MET A 78 -1.77 -10.60 0.72
C MET A 78 -1.89 -9.11 0.34
N ARG A 79 -1.62 -8.18 1.26
CA ARG A 79 -1.67 -6.75 0.99
C ARG A 79 -0.63 -6.39 -0.08
N GLY A 80 -1.01 -5.47 -0.96
CA GLY A 80 -0.17 -5.07 -2.10
C GLY A 80 -0.07 -6.12 -3.21
N GLN A 81 -0.86 -7.20 -3.12
CA GLN A 81 -0.90 -8.29 -4.10
C GLN A 81 -2.32 -8.50 -4.62
N ALA A 82 -2.43 -8.90 -5.88
CA ALA A 82 -3.70 -9.29 -6.49
C ALA A 82 -3.51 -10.43 -7.49
N PHE A 83 -4.59 -11.14 -7.78
CA PHE A 83 -4.68 -12.10 -8.87
C PHE A 83 -5.78 -11.66 -9.84
N VAL A 84 -5.48 -11.66 -11.13
CA VAL A 84 -6.43 -11.34 -12.20
C VAL A 84 -6.55 -12.57 -13.09
N SER A 85 -7.76 -13.11 -13.23
CA SER A 85 -8.02 -14.33 -14.00
C SER A 85 -8.68 -13.96 -15.32
N PHE A 86 -8.11 -14.39 -16.44
CA PHE A 86 -8.66 -14.18 -17.79
C PHE A 86 -9.36 -15.43 -18.32
N ALA A 87 -10.14 -15.24 -19.38
CA ALA A 87 -10.77 -16.32 -20.13
C ALA A 87 -9.77 -17.16 -20.96
N SER A 88 -8.71 -16.54 -21.48
CA SER A 88 -7.71 -17.19 -22.34
C SER A 88 -6.28 -16.88 -21.86
N PRO A 89 -5.34 -17.85 -21.95
CA PRO A 89 -3.94 -17.63 -21.61
C PRO A 89 -3.24 -16.61 -22.53
N GLU A 90 -3.66 -16.51 -23.79
CA GLU A 90 -3.08 -15.57 -24.75
C GLU A 90 -3.36 -14.11 -24.36
N ILE A 91 -4.57 -13.84 -23.87
CA ILE A 91 -4.97 -12.53 -23.36
C ILE A 91 -4.11 -12.16 -22.14
N ALA A 92 -3.90 -13.12 -21.23
CA ALA A 92 -3.06 -12.92 -20.05
C ALA A 92 -1.62 -12.60 -20.45
N GLN A 93 -1.06 -13.28 -21.46
CA GLN A 93 0.29 -13.00 -21.96
C GLN A 93 0.39 -11.61 -22.59
N LYS A 94 -0.60 -11.20 -23.39
CA LYS A 94 -0.65 -9.85 -23.98
C LYS A 94 -0.73 -8.78 -22.89
N ALA A 95 -1.66 -8.94 -21.94
CA ALA A 95 -1.84 -8.01 -20.82
C ALA A 95 -0.56 -7.92 -19.95
N MET A 96 0.13 -9.04 -19.72
CA MET A 96 1.40 -9.05 -19.00
C MET A 96 2.48 -8.25 -19.72
N LYS A 97 2.63 -8.41 -21.03
CA LYS A 97 3.67 -7.68 -21.80
C LYS A 97 3.43 -6.18 -21.83
N GLU A 98 2.18 -5.73 -21.99
CA GLU A 98 1.85 -4.31 -22.15
C GLU A 98 1.70 -3.55 -20.82
N VAL A 99 1.13 -4.19 -19.77
CA VAL A 99 0.79 -3.50 -18.51
C VAL A 99 1.90 -3.65 -17.45
N ARG A 100 2.93 -4.45 -17.70
CA ARG A 100 4.03 -4.62 -16.75
C ARG A 100 4.76 -3.30 -16.54
N GLY A 101 4.86 -2.87 -15.29
CA GLY A 101 5.45 -1.58 -14.91
C GLY A 101 4.48 -0.41 -14.95
N PHE A 102 3.21 -0.61 -15.35
CA PHE A 102 2.23 0.46 -15.40
C PHE A 102 2.04 1.10 -14.00
N PRO A 103 2.15 2.43 -13.88
CA PRO A 103 1.97 3.12 -12.61
C PRO A 103 0.49 3.17 -12.23
N LEU A 104 0.11 2.44 -11.18
CA LEU A 104 -1.24 2.48 -10.62
C LEU A 104 -1.19 3.04 -9.19
N TYR A 105 -1.92 4.13 -8.95
CA TYR A 105 -1.90 4.86 -7.67
C TYR A 105 -0.49 5.19 -7.18
N SER A 106 0.33 5.74 -8.09
CA SER A 106 1.70 6.19 -7.85
C SER A 106 2.71 5.07 -7.54
N LYS A 107 2.38 3.80 -7.82
CA LYS A 107 3.31 2.68 -7.73
C LYS A 107 3.34 1.86 -9.04
N PRO A 108 4.51 1.54 -9.60
CA PRO A 108 4.61 0.69 -10.78
C PRO A 108 4.25 -0.75 -10.42
N MET A 109 3.25 -1.31 -11.08
CA MET A 109 2.83 -2.69 -10.81
C MET A 109 3.79 -3.71 -11.43
N GLN A 110 4.07 -4.78 -10.70
CA GLN A 110 4.86 -5.91 -11.18
C GLN A 110 3.93 -7.07 -11.50
N ILE A 111 4.03 -7.63 -12.70
CA ILE A 111 3.12 -8.67 -13.18
C ILE A 111 3.94 -9.90 -13.55
N THR A 112 3.50 -11.07 -13.08
CA THR A 112 4.02 -12.39 -13.45
C THR A 112 2.86 -13.36 -13.66
N PHE A 113 3.09 -14.51 -14.27
CA PHE A 113 2.09 -15.59 -14.26
C PHE A 113 1.90 -16.17 -12.86
N ALA A 114 0.66 -16.59 -12.56
CA ALA A 114 0.35 -17.28 -11.31
C ALA A 114 0.84 -18.73 -11.36
N ARG A 115 1.34 -19.23 -10.23
CA ARG A 115 1.83 -20.62 -10.11
C ARG A 115 0.73 -21.67 -10.14
N THR A 116 -0.51 -21.28 -9.89
CA THR A 116 -1.65 -22.19 -9.77
C THR A 116 -2.84 -21.52 -10.43
N ARG A 117 -3.63 -22.31 -11.16
CA ARG A 117 -4.85 -21.83 -11.80
C ARG A 117 -5.86 -21.33 -10.76
N SER A 118 -6.57 -20.27 -11.12
CA SER A 118 -7.63 -19.70 -10.29
C SER A 118 -8.89 -20.57 -10.33
N ASP A 119 -9.67 -20.56 -9.24
CA ASP A 119 -10.92 -21.33 -9.13
C ASP A 119 -11.92 -20.91 -10.21
N ALA A 120 -11.92 -19.63 -10.62
CA ALA A 120 -12.76 -19.12 -11.71
C ALA A 120 -12.40 -19.71 -13.09
N VAL A 121 -11.11 -19.96 -13.35
CA VAL A 121 -10.63 -20.57 -14.60
C VAL A 121 -10.99 -22.05 -14.61
N VAL A 122 -10.74 -22.76 -13.51
CA VAL A 122 -11.11 -24.17 -13.36
C VAL A 122 -12.62 -24.36 -13.51
N LYS A 123 -13.44 -23.45 -12.94
CA LYS A 123 -14.90 -23.48 -13.11
C LYS A 123 -15.34 -23.46 -14.56
N ARG A 124 -14.64 -22.69 -15.40
CA ARG A 124 -14.97 -22.52 -16.82
C ARG A 124 -14.49 -23.71 -17.66
N LEU A 125 -13.29 -24.23 -17.40
CA LEU A 125 -12.71 -25.33 -18.17
C LEU A 125 -13.25 -26.70 -17.74
N ASP A 126 -13.23 -26.98 -16.44
CA ASP A 126 -13.52 -28.29 -15.86
C ASP A 126 -14.45 -28.16 -14.64
N ALA A 127 -15.73 -27.89 -14.90
CA ALA A 127 -16.74 -27.72 -13.85
C ALA A 127 -16.84 -28.94 -12.91
N THR A 128 -16.56 -30.15 -13.41
CA THR A 128 -16.55 -31.42 -12.65
C THR A 128 -15.40 -31.52 -11.64
N ASN A 129 -14.24 -30.91 -11.94
CA ASN A 129 -13.07 -30.96 -11.07
C ASN A 129 -12.98 -29.76 -10.10
N LEU A 130 -13.93 -28.82 -10.18
CA LEU A 130 -13.98 -27.65 -9.31
C LEU A 130 -13.94 -28.04 -7.84
N GLU A 131 -14.78 -28.98 -7.42
CA GLU A 131 -14.96 -29.33 -6.02
C GLU A 131 -13.71 -29.97 -5.41
N GLN A 132 -13.00 -30.78 -6.22
CA GLN A 132 -11.70 -31.34 -5.85
C GLN A 132 -10.63 -30.25 -5.77
N HIS A 133 -10.60 -29.32 -6.72
CA HIS A 133 -9.65 -28.21 -6.74
C HIS A 133 -9.82 -27.29 -5.52
N THR A 134 -11.07 -26.90 -5.22
CA THR A 134 -11.39 -26.08 -4.05
C THR A 134 -11.04 -26.79 -2.75
N SER A 135 -11.30 -28.09 -2.65
CA SER A 135 -11.00 -28.88 -1.46
C SER A 135 -9.49 -29.01 -1.22
N LYS A 136 -8.71 -29.35 -2.26
CA LYS A 136 -7.23 -29.39 -2.19
C LYS A 136 -6.65 -28.05 -1.77
N ARG A 137 -7.16 -26.95 -2.31
CA ARG A 137 -6.71 -25.60 -1.97
C ARG A 137 -7.08 -25.23 -0.53
N ALA A 138 -8.27 -25.60 -0.07
CA ALA A 138 -8.72 -25.39 1.30
C ALA A 138 -7.87 -26.19 2.31
N GLU A 139 -7.54 -27.44 1.99
CA GLU A 139 -6.67 -28.29 2.80
C GLU A 139 -5.24 -27.74 2.84
N GLN A 140 -4.67 -27.34 1.70
CA GLN A 140 -3.35 -26.71 1.63
C GLN A 140 -3.32 -25.41 2.45
N LYS A 141 -4.38 -24.59 2.38
CA LYS A 141 -4.54 -23.39 3.21
C LYS A 141 -4.62 -23.73 4.69
N ARG A 142 -5.32 -24.80 5.07
CA ARG A 142 -5.43 -25.29 6.47
C ARG A 142 -4.09 -25.80 6.99
N ARG A 143 -3.36 -26.60 6.21
CA ARG A 143 -2.02 -27.11 6.53
C ARG A 143 -1.02 -25.97 6.73
N THR A 144 -1.00 -25.01 5.81
CA THR A 144 -0.09 -23.85 5.87
C THR A 144 -0.54 -22.75 6.84
N ARG A 145 -1.74 -22.85 7.42
CA ARG A 145 -2.25 -21.87 8.40
C ARG A 145 -1.49 -21.91 9.71
N TYR A 146 -0.98 -23.09 10.07
CA TYR A 146 -0.28 -23.35 11.34
C TYR A 146 1.24 -23.34 11.18
N SER A 147 1.77 -23.76 10.02
CA SER A 147 3.22 -23.77 9.76
C SER A 147 3.81 -22.44 9.30
N ASN A 148 3.01 -21.36 9.25
CA ASN A 148 3.51 -20.08 8.73
C ASN A 148 4.52 -19.44 9.72
N PRO A 149 5.79 -19.27 9.35
CA PRO A 149 6.84 -18.78 10.24
C PRO A 149 6.57 -17.35 10.73
N LEU A 150 5.87 -16.51 9.94
CA LEU A 150 5.47 -15.18 10.39
C LEU A 150 4.51 -15.27 11.57
N LYS A 151 3.51 -16.15 11.51
CA LYS A 151 2.52 -16.34 12.57
C LYS A 151 3.16 -16.95 13.82
N GLN A 152 4.13 -17.84 13.64
CA GLN A 152 4.92 -18.40 14.73
C GLN A 152 5.79 -17.33 15.40
N LYS A 153 6.44 -16.44 14.64
CA LYS A 153 7.17 -15.27 15.18
C LYS A 153 6.25 -14.33 15.96
N PHE A 154 5.05 -14.03 15.46
CA PHE A 154 4.07 -13.22 16.19
C PHE A 154 3.59 -13.91 17.48
N LYS A 155 3.37 -15.23 17.45
CA LYS A 155 2.98 -16.01 18.63
C LYS A 155 4.11 -16.08 19.66
N ALA A 156 5.34 -16.34 19.22
CA ALA A 156 6.53 -16.35 20.07
C ALA A 156 6.79 -14.97 20.69
N LYS A 157 6.65 -13.89 19.92
CA LYS A 157 6.75 -12.52 20.44
C LYS A 157 5.68 -12.22 21.50
N ARG A 158 4.44 -12.70 21.30
CA ARG A 158 3.38 -12.60 22.31
C ARG A 158 3.70 -13.40 23.58
N MET A 159 4.17 -14.63 23.42
CA MET A 159 4.49 -15.52 24.54
C MET A 159 5.70 -15.02 25.34
N ALA A 160 6.72 -14.46 24.66
CA ALA A 160 7.85 -13.82 25.32
C ALA A 160 7.42 -12.57 26.11
N ALA A 161 6.48 -11.77 25.59
CA ALA A 161 5.93 -10.63 26.33
C ALA A 161 5.08 -11.04 27.55
N GLU A 162 4.48 -12.23 27.54
CA GLU A 162 3.68 -12.77 28.64
C GLU A 162 4.56 -13.34 29.77
N ILE A 163 5.74 -13.89 29.44
CA ILE A 163 6.71 -14.44 30.40
C ILE A 163 7.48 -13.33 31.14
N ASP A 164 7.69 -12.17 30.52
CA ASP A 164 8.40 -11.02 31.10
C ASP A 164 7.55 -10.21 32.10
N GLY A 165 6.43 -10.76 32.59
CA GLY A 165 5.59 -10.13 33.63
C GLY A 165 4.82 -8.88 33.18
N ALA A 166 4.82 -8.55 31.88
CA ALA A 166 3.88 -7.59 31.32
C ALA A 166 2.51 -8.28 31.18
N ALA A 167 1.72 -8.22 32.25
CA ALA A 167 0.39 -8.83 32.33
C ALA A 167 -0.42 -8.62 31.05
N ALA A 168 -0.91 -9.73 30.49
CA ALA A 168 -1.82 -9.77 29.36
C ALA A 168 -3.15 -9.09 29.74
N ALA A 169 -3.26 -7.79 29.48
CA ALA A 169 -4.54 -7.10 29.48
C ALA A 169 -5.41 -7.63 28.31
N PRO A 170 -6.72 -7.85 28.53
CA PRO A 170 -7.63 -8.29 27.48
C PRO A 170 -7.59 -7.30 26.32
N ALA A 171 -7.34 -7.81 25.11
CA ALA A 171 -7.24 -7.10 23.83
C ALA A 171 -7.59 -5.62 23.91
N ALA A 172 -6.61 -4.80 24.33
CA ALA A 172 -6.75 -3.38 24.28
C ALA A 172 -7.05 -3.02 22.82
N ARG A 173 -8.14 -2.27 22.62
CA ARG A 173 -8.40 -1.53 21.38
C ARG A 173 -7.07 -0.98 20.91
N ARG A 174 -6.77 -1.14 19.61
CA ARG A 174 -5.53 -0.69 18.92
C ARG A 174 -4.90 0.44 19.73
N PRO A 175 -3.63 0.35 20.17
CA PRO A 175 -3.02 1.48 20.85
C PRO A 175 -3.27 2.66 19.93
N ASN A 176 -4.04 3.61 20.43
CA ASN A 176 -4.20 4.87 19.75
C ASN A 176 -2.77 5.35 19.69
N VAL A 177 -2.14 5.23 18.51
CA VAL A 177 -0.86 5.86 18.26
C VAL A 177 -1.23 7.32 18.34
N GLN A 178 -1.15 7.83 19.56
CA GLN A 178 -1.06 9.24 19.83
C GLN A 178 0.26 9.60 19.14
N MET A 179 0.21 9.88 17.82
CA MET A 179 1.22 10.75 17.25
C MET A 179 1.29 11.90 18.23
N PRO A 180 2.49 12.20 18.78
CA PRO A 180 2.65 13.35 19.65
C PRO A 180 1.93 14.52 19.00
N ASP A 181 1.01 15.16 19.72
CA ASP A 181 0.08 16.14 19.16
C ASP A 181 0.81 17.34 18.49
N GLU A 182 2.11 17.42 18.73
CA GLU A 182 3.11 18.29 18.12
C GLU A 182 3.35 18.06 16.61
N TYR A 183 3.01 16.87 16.06
CA TYR A 183 3.20 16.53 14.64
C TYR A 183 1.89 16.40 13.85
N LEU A 184 0.78 16.91 14.38
CA LEU A 184 -0.46 16.93 13.61
C LEU A 184 -0.35 17.99 12.50
N PRO A 185 -0.55 17.61 11.22
CA PRO A 185 -0.50 18.57 10.13
C PRO A 185 -1.55 19.66 10.36
N PRO A 186 -1.24 20.93 9.98
CA PRO A 186 -2.18 22.03 10.10
C PRO A 186 -3.54 21.67 9.52
N ASN A 187 -4.59 22.05 10.26
CA ASN A 187 -5.97 21.80 9.88
C ASN A 187 -6.82 23.00 10.30
N LYS A 188 -7.81 23.33 9.49
CA LYS A 188 -8.82 24.36 9.80
C LYS A 188 -9.74 23.99 10.97
N ILE A 189 -9.75 22.72 11.38
CA ILE A 189 -10.51 22.23 12.53
C ILE A 189 -9.56 21.99 13.71
N LEU A 190 -9.89 22.59 14.85
CA LEU A 190 -9.25 22.38 16.14
C LEU A 190 -10.06 21.39 16.97
N PHE A 191 -9.34 20.52 17.67
CA PHE A 191 -9.85 19.56 18.63
C PHE A 191 -9.47 20.02 20.04
N LEU A 192 -10.49 20.31 20.84
CA LEU A 192 -10.36 20.70 22.24
C LEU A 192 -10.56 19.47 23.10
N GLN A 193 -9.66 19.28 24.06
CA GLN A 193 -9.69 18.24 25.07
C GLN A 193 -9.57 18.86 26.46
N ASN A 194 -10.01 18.12 27.46
CA ASN A 194 -9.94 18.54 28.87
C ASN A 194 -10.81 19.78 29.16
N LEU A 195 -11.98 19.85 28.53
CA LEU A 195 -12.98 20.88 28.83
C LEU A 195 -13.71 20.56 30.13
N PRO A 196 -13.92 21.55 31.03
CA PRO A 196 -14.79 21.38 32.19
C PRO A 196 -16.25 21.14 31.77
N GLU A 197 -16.99 20.35 32.55
CA GLU A 197 -18.41 20.07 32.28
C GLU A 197 -19.31 21.32 32.38
N SER A 198 -18.84 22.35 33.07
CA SER A 198 -19.50 23.66 33.23
C SER A 198 -19.42 24.54 31.98
N VAL A 199 -18.56 24.22 31.01
CA VAL A 199 -18.33 25.07 29.83
C VAL A 199 -19.44 24.89 28.81
N THR A 200 -20.10 25.99 28.45
CA THR A 200 -21.16 26.03 27.45
C THR A 200 -20.63 26.40 26.06
N LYS A 201 -21.45 26.13 25.03
CA LYS A 201 -21.16 26.51 23.64
C LYS A 201 -20.85 28.00 23.50
N ASP A 202 -21.62 28.85 24.18
CA ASP A 202 -21.52 30.30 24.04
C ASP A 202 -20.21 30.84 24.62
N GLN A 203 -19.71 30.24 25.69
CA GLN A 203 -18.39 30.58 26.26
C GLN A 203 -17.25 30.22 25.31
N LEU A 204 -17.30 29.03 24.70
CA LEU A 204 -16.33 28.64 23.67
C LEU A 204 -16.45 29.52 22.43
N MET A 205 -17.67 29.88 22.03
CA MET A 205 -17.88 30.77 20.90
C MET A 205 -17.27 32.15 21.17
N ALA A 206 -17.47 32.73 22.36
CA ALA A 206 -16.89 34.02 22.74
C ALA A 206 -15.36 34.01 22.86
N LEU A 207 -14.77 32.89 23.30
CA LEU A 207 -13.31 32.75 23.40
C LEU A 207 -12.66 32.62 22.01
N PHE A 208 -13.26 31.82 21.13
CA PHE A 208 -12.73 31.57 19.79
C PHE A 208 -13.13 32.64 18.77
N SER A 209 -14.17 33.45 19.02
CA SER A 209 -14.54 34.59 18.17
C SER A 209 -13.55 35.77 18.24
N GLN A 210 -12.62 35.75 19.20
CA GLN A 210 -11.54 36.75 19.28
C GLN A 210 -10.53 36.60 18.13
N TYR A 211 -10.51 35.43 17.49
CA TYR A 211 -9.70 35.15 16.32
C TYR A 211 -10.57 35.25 15.07
N PRO A 212 -10.05 35.86 13.98
CA PRO A 212 -10.83 36.02 12.76
C PRO A 212 -11.16 34.68 12.12
N ASN A 213 -12.18 34.66 11.25
CA ASN A 213 -12.56 33.52 10.43
C ASN A 213 -13.11 32.29 11.20
N LEU A 214 -13.74 32.50 12.36
CA LEU A 214 -14.48 31.45 13.05
C LEU A 214 -15.67 30.97 12.19
N HIS A 215 -15.77 29.66 11.94
CA HIS A 215 -16.84 29.07 11.15
C HIS A 215 -17.92 28.44 12.03
N GLU A 216 -17.57 27.42 12.82
CA GLU A 216 -18.52 26.70 13.67
C GLU A 216 -17.85 26.16 14.94
N VAL A 217 -18.55 26.22 16.07
CA VAL A 217 -18.19 25.52 17.31
C VAL A 217 -19.18 24.38 17.54
N ARG A 218 -18.68 23.15 17.64
CA ARG A 218 -19.46 21.93 17.84
C ARG A 218 -19.07 21.22 19.13
N LEU A 219 -20.01 21.15 20.07
CA LEU A 219 -19.87 20.33 21.27
C LEU A 219 -20.49 18.96 21.04
N ILE A 220 -19.87 17.93 21.62
CA ILE A 220 -20.37 16.56 21.52
C ILE A 220 -21.19 16.23 22.78
N PRO A 221 -22.51 16.01 22.66
CA PRO A 221 -23.35 15.76 23.84
C PRO A 221 -23.03 14.44 24.54
N THR A 222 -22.41 13.48 23.85
CA THR A 222 -21.97 12.20 24.43
C THR A 222 -20.67 12.31 25.24
N LYS A 223 -19.93 13.42 25.12
CA LYS A 223 -18.64 13.65 25.76
C LYS A 223 -18.41 15.14 25.98
N LYS A 224 -18.73 15.61 27.19
CA LYS A 224 -18.66 17.03 27.57
C LYS A 224 -17.23 17.55 27.77
N ASP A 225 -16.24 16.66 27.78
CA ASP A 225 -14.81 16.94 27.90
C ASP A 225 -14.14 17.34 26.57
N ILE A 226 -14.87 17.25 25.45
CA ILE A 226 -14.35 17.51 24.10
C ILE A 226 -15.24 18.43 23.26
N ALA A 227 -14.59 19.23 22.43
CA ALA A 227 -15.27 20.07 21.44
C ALA A 227 -14.44 20.20 20.15
N PHE A 228 -15.12 20.55 19.06
CA PHE A 228 -14.51 20.87 17.78
C PHE A 228 -14.79 22.31 17.42
N VAL A 229 -13.75 23.03 16.98
CA VAL A 229 -13.87 24.40 16.48
C VAL A 229 -13.36 24.42 15.04
N GLU A 230 -14.19 24.80 14.09
CA GLU A 230 -13.84 24.97 12.70
C GLU A 230 -13.62 26.45 12.39
N TYR A 231 -12.50 26.75 11.76
CA TYR A 231 -12.19 28.04 11.13
C TYR A 231 -12.32 27.90 9.61
N MET A 232 -12.44 29.02 8.91
CA MET A 232 -12.42 29.02 7.45
C MET A 232 -11.02 28.73 6.90
N ASP A 233 -9.99 29.13 7.64
CA ASP A 233 -8.58 29.06 7.24
C ASP A 233 -7.71 28.33 8.27
N GLU A 234 -6.69 27.62 7.79
CA GLU A 234 -5.75 26.88 8.63
C GLU A 234 -4.78 27.78 9.38
N GLY A 235 -4.42 28.94 8.82
CA GLY A 235 -3.58 29.94 9.48
C GLY A 235 -4.30 30.54 10.68
N SER A 236 -5.59 30.86 10.52
CA SER A 236 -6.44 31.37 11.61
C SER A 236 -6.60 30.33 12.73
N ALA A 237 -6.78 29.06 12.38
CA ALA A 237 -6.83 27.95 13.34
C ALA A 237 -5.49 27.77 14.08
N GLY A 238 -4.35 27.92 13.40
CA GLY A 238 -3.02 27.84 14.01
C GLY A 238 -2.80 28.92 15.08
N VAL A 239 -3.13 30.18 14.76
CA VAL A 239 -3.00 31.30 15.71
C VAL A 239 -3.90 31.09 16.93
N ALA A 240 -5.15 30.68 16.72
CA ALA A 240 -6.08 30.40 17.81
C ALA A 240 -5.61 29.23 18.69
N LYS A 241 -5.08 28.17 18.09
CA LYS A 241 -4.49 27.03 18.80
C LYS A 241 -3.34 27.51 19.69
N ASP A 242 -2.34 28.17 19.12
CA ASP A 242 -1.12 28.51 19.86
C ASP A 242 -1.38 29.52 20.99
N ALA A 243 -2.37 30.41 20.81
CA ALA A 243 -2.73 31.39 21.83
C ALA A 243 -3.64 30.82 22.94
N LEU A 244 -4.52 29.86 22.64
CA LEU A 244 -5.46 29.28 23.60
C LEU A 244 -5.02 27.91 24.15
N HIS A 245 -3.91 27.35 23.66
CA HIS A 245 -3.39 26.07 24.16
C HIS A 245 -2.93 26.21 25.61
N ASN A 246 -3.36 25.30 26.48
CA ASN A 246 -3.16 25.36 27.93
C ASN A 246 -3.85 26.54 28.64
N TYR A 247 -4.80 27.21 27.99
CA TYR A 247 -5.62 28.23 28.63
C TYR A 247 -6.45 27.63 29.78
N LYS A 248 -6.65 28.40 30.85
CA LYS A 248 -7.42 27.97 32.02
C LYS A 248 -8.78 28.65 32.00
N LEU A 249 -9.82 27.95 31.53
CA LEU A 249 -11.17 28.51 31.46
C LEU A 249 -11.79 28.76 32.84
N ASP A 250 -11.54 27.85 33.80
CA ASP A 250 -12.13 27.89 35.16
C ASP A 250 -11.05 28.02 36.25
N GLY A 251 -9.83 28.45 35.88
CA GLY A 251 -8.67 28.56 36.78
C GLY A 251 -8.01 27.22 37.17
N GLU A 252 -8.78 26.13 37.21
CA GLU A 252 -8.35 24.81 37.66
C GLU A 252 -7.90 23.92 36.48
N ASN A 253 -8.72 23.82 35.42
CA ASN A 253 -8.48 22.93 34.29
C ASN A 253 -7.85 23.66 33.09
N LYS A 254 -6.72 23.14 32.62
CA LYS A 254 -6.06 23.61 31.38
C LYS A 254 -6.69 22.92 30.18
N ILE A 255 -7.21 23.70 29.23
CA ILE A 255 -7.71 23.15 27.97
C ILE A 255 -6.55 22.76 27.06
N LYS A 256 -6.65 21.59 26.42
CA LYS A 256 -5.66 21.12 25.47
C LYS A 256 -6.23 21.24 24.06
N ILE A 257 -5.63 22.11 23.25
CA ILE A 257 -6.05 22.36 21.87
C ILE A 257 -5.05 21.75 20.89
N THR A 258 -5.53 20.91 19.98
CA THR A 258 -4.70 20.27 18.96
C THR A 258 -5.38 20.39 17.60
N PHE A 259 -4.66 20.25 16.49
CA PHE A 259 -5.33 20.09 15.19
C PHE A 259 -6.18 18.82 15.17
N ALA A 260 -7.34 18.86 14.51
CA ALA A 260 -8.15 17.67 14.32
C ALA A 260 -7.44 16.72 13.34
N ARG A 261 -7.53 15.41 13.63
CA ARG A 261 -6.99 14.38 12.73
C ARG A 261 -7.86 14.30 11.47
N LYS A 262 -7.20 14.19 10.32
CA LYS A 262 -7.83 14.00 9.01
C LYS A 262 -8.32 12.56 8.82
#